data_AF-A0A820UTF3-F1
#
_entry.id   AF-A0A820UTF3-F1
#
_cell.length_a   1.000
_cell.length_b   1.000
_cell.length_c   1.000
_cell.angle_alpha   90.00
_cell.angle_beta   90.00
_cell.angle_gamma   90.00
#
_symmetry.space_group_name_H-M   'P 1'
#
loop_
_entity.id
_entity.type
_entity.pdbx_description
1 polymer ?
#
loop_
_entity_poly.entity_id
_entity_poly.type
_entity_poly.pdbx_seq_one_letter_code
_entity_poly.pdbx_strand_id
1 'polypeptide(L)' 'MDMNKRKFQETFNSTEYNVDNEAKRITHQGSASLLTLPIELVHVIFDKLDDFTIICSLCQVCTRLNMILDAYPRYQ' A
#
# COMPACT_ATOMS: atom_id res chain seq x y z
N MET A 1 -4.25 -49.07 4.05
CA MET A 1 -4.72 -48.19 2.95
C MET A 1 -4.02 -46.86 3.19
N ASP A 2 -2.71 -46.75 2.96
CA ASP A 2 -1.94 -45.66 3.60
C ASP A 2 -0.75 -45.19 2.77
N MET A 3 -1.03 -44.65 1.58
CA MET A 3 0.00 -43.92 0.82
C MET A 3 -0.49 -42.59 0.21
N ASN A 4 -1.66 -42.08 0.61
CA ASN A 4 -2.22 -40.86 0.01
C ASN A 4 -2.64 -39.76 1.01
N LYS A 5 -2.08 -39.77 2.22
CA LYS A 5 -2.27 -38.68 3.21
C LYS A 5 -1.03 -37.82 3.46
N ARG A 6 0.15 -38.21 2.95
CA ARG A 6 1.38 -37.43 3.13
C ARG A 6 1.61 -36.32 2.08
N LYS A 7 0.78 -36.23 1.04
CA LYS A 7 0.93 -35.22 -0.02
C LYS A 7 0.01 -34.00 0.07
N PHE A 8 -0.87 -33.94 1.08
CA PHE A 8 -1.81 -32.82 1.24
C PHE A 8 -1.51 -31.91 2.44
N GLN A 9 -0.46 -32.20 3.22
CA GLN A 9 -0.05 -31.39 4.37
C GLN A 9 1.25 -30.58 4.11
N GLU A 10 1.99 -30.87 3.04
CA GLU A 10 3.30 -30.24 2.78
C GLU A 10 3.22 -28.95 1.95
N THR A 11 2.04 -28.51 1.52
CA THR A 11 1.88 -27.29 0.71
C THR A 11 1.48 -26.04 1.50
N PHE A 12 1.36 -26.13 2.83
CA PHE A 12 0.90 -24.99 3.66
C PHE A 12 1.90 -24.48 4.70
N ASN A 13 3.14 -24.98 4.72
CA ASN A 13 4.15 -24.52 5.68
C ASN A 13 5.47 -24.15 4.96
N SER A 14 5.48 -23.04 4.22
CA SER A 14 6.72 -22.28 3.96
C SER A 14 6.42 -20.97 3.26
N THR A 15 6.03 -19.99 4.06
CA THR A 15 6.62 -18.65 4.03
C THR A 15 6.25 -18.02 5.36
N GLU A 16 6.96 -18.39 6.43
CA GLU A 16 7.13 -17.48 7.55
C GLU A 16 7.78 -16.22 6.96
N TYR A 17 6.95 -15.20 6.72
CA TYR A 17 7.42 -13.87 6.36
C TYR A 17 8.24 -13.40 7.57
N ASN A 18 9.56 -13.41 7.42
CA ASN A 18 10.49 -13.13 8.51
C ASN A 18 10.47 -11.63 8.82
N VAL A 19 9.48 -11.20 9.62
CA VAL A 19 9.20 -9.81 10.03
C VAL A 19 10.43 -9.17 10.70
N ASP A 20 11.31 -9.97 11.30
CA ASP A 20 12.41 -9.49 12.11
C ASP A 20 13.59 -8.93 11.30
N ASN A 21 13.69 -9.28 10.01
CA ASN A 21 14.79 -8.81 9.15
C ASN A 21 14.47 -7.53 8.36
N GLU A 22 13.20 -7.15 8.25
CA GLU A 22 12.78 -5.95 7.51
C GLU A 22 12.88 -4.68 8.39
N ALA A 23 12.73 -4.84 9.71
CA ALA A 23 12.87 -3.74 10.68
C ALA A 23 14.28 -3.11 10.70
N LYS A 24 15.32 -3.82 10.24
CA LYS A 24 16.72 -3.34 10.27
C LYS A 24 17.16 -2.57 9.02
N ARG A 25 16.38 -2.56 7.92
CA ARG A 25 16.70 -1.78 6.70
C ARG A 25 16.12 -0.37 6.70
N ILE A 26 15.28 -0.03 7.67
CA ILE A 26 14.74 1.32 7.87
C ILE A 26 15.81 2.19 8.57
N THR A 27 16.98 2.29 7.95
CA THR A 27 17.99 3.28 8.32
C THR A 27 17.59 4.59 7.67
N HIS A 28 17.52 5.65 8.48
CA HIS A 28 17.11 7.04 8.22
C HIS A 28 17.68 7.75 6.95
N GLN A 29 17.42 7.24 5.76
CA GLN A 29 17.23 8.10 4.58
C GLN A 29 15.76 8.51 4.61
N GLY A 30 15.49 9.81 4.83
CA GLY A 30 14.13 10.34 4.97
C GLY A 30 13.20 9.73 3.93
N SER A 31 12.31 8.84 4.37
CA SER A 31 11.39 8.19 3.47
C SER A 31 10.49 9.28 2.90
N ALA A 32 10.52 9.43 1.57
CA ALA A 32 9.60 10.33 0.89
C ALA A 32 8.19 9.84 1.17
N SER A 33 7.53 10.47 2.13
CA SER A 33 6.16 10.15 2.49
C SER A 33 5.23 10.96 1.61
N LEU A 34 4.18 10.32 1.11
CA LEU A 34 3.11 11.02 0.41
C LEU A 34 2.50 12.13 1.31
N LEU A 35 2.59 11.98 2.63
CA LEU A 35 2.15 12.96 3.63
C LEU A 35 3.01 14.22 3.69
N THR A 36 4.28 14.13 3.28
CA THR A 36 5.24 15.24 3.32
C THR A 36 5.43 15.92 1.98
N LEU A 37 4.86 15.38 0.89
CA LEU A 37 4.94 16.00 -0.43
C LEU A 37 4.11 17.29 -0.50
N PRO A 38 4.59 18.34 -1.19
CA PRO A 38 3.74 19.46 -1.61
C PRO A 38 2.46 18.99 -2.32
N ILE A 39 1.37 19.75 -2.14
CA ILE A 39 0.05 19.38 -2.66
C ILE A 39 0.06 19.25 -4.19
N GLU A 40 0.84 20.09 -4.87
CA GLU A 40 0.99 20.09 -6.32
C GLU A 40 1.54 18.75 -6.83
N LEU A 41 2.48 18.14 -6.09
CA LEU A 41 3.01 16.82 -6.43
C LEU A 41 1.99 15.72 -6.16
N VAL A 42 1.14 15.86 -5.14
CA VAL A 42 0.05 14.92 -4.88
C VAL A 42 -0.99 14.98 -6.02
N HIS A 43 -1.31 16.16 -6.53
CA HIS A 43 -2.18 16.31 -7.71
C HIS A 43 -1.61 15.62 -8.95
N VAL A 44 -0.30 15.76 -9.20
CA VAL A 44 0.36 15.04 -10.32
C VAL A 44 0.26 13.53 -10.16
N ILE A 45 0.31 13.02 -8.92
CA ILE A 45 0.09 11.59 -8.66
C ILE A 45 -1.36 11.21 -8.97
N PHE A 46 -2.34 12.01 -8.53
CA PHE A 46 -3.76 11.76 -8.81
C PHE A 46 -4.05 11.78 -10.32
N ASP A 47 -3.43 12.67 -11.09
CA ASP A 47 -3.54 12.73 -12.56
C ASP A 47 -3.06 11.43 -13.24
N LYS A 48 -2.22 10.63 -12.58
CA LYS A 48 -1.70 9.35 -13.10
C LYS A 48 -2.49 8.13 -12.63
N LEU A 49 -3.41 8.30 -11.69
CA LEU A 49 -4.26 7.23 -11.18
C LEU A 49 -5.61 7.24 -11.89
N ASP A 50 -6.23 6.06 -12.00
CA ASP A 50 -7.60 5.94 -12.46
C ASP A 50 -8.58 6.28 -11.33
N ASP A 51 -9.81 6.65 -11.71
CA ASP A 51 -10.84 7.04 -10.76
C ASP A 51 -11.16 5.90 -9.78
N PHE A 52 -11.07 4.65 -10.23
CA PHE A 52 -11.26 3.48 -9.39
C PHE A 52 -10.21 3.40 -8.27
N THR A 53 -8.92 3.56 -8.57
CA THR A 53 -7.87 3.55 -7.54
C THR A 53 -8.03 4.71 -6.58
N ILE A 54 -8.38 5.89 -7.08
CA ILE A 54 -8.57 7.06 -6.23
C ILE A 54 -9.72 6.84 -5.25
N ILE A 55 -10.87 6.38 -5.73
CA ILE A 55 -12.07 6.22 -4.90
C ILE A 55 -11.95 5.02 -3.95
N CYS A 56 -11.48 3.87 -4.43
CA CYS A 56 -11.47 2.63 -3.66
C CYS A 56 -10.22 2.46 -2.80
N SER A 57 -9.07 3.00 -3.22
CA SER A 57 -7.81 2.81 -2.50
C SER A 57 -7.36 4.02 -1.71
N LEU A 58 -7.55 5.26 -2.18
CA LEU A 58 -7.00 6.44 -1.51
C LEU A 58 -7.92 7.07 -0.46
N CYS A 59 -9.24 7.00 -0.65
CA CYS A 59 -10.26 7.59 0.25
C CYS A 59 -10.21 7.10 1.71
N GLN A 60 -9.46 6.03 2.01
CA GLN A 60 -9.36 5.45 3.36
C GLN A 60 -7.93 5.37 3.89
N VAL A 61 -6.94 5.93 3.16
CA VAL A 61 -5.53 5.85 3.56
C VAL A 61 -5.22 6.82 4.69
N CYS A 62 -5.59 8.09 4.54
CA CYS A 62 -5.42 9.08 5.59
C CYS A 62 -6.28 10.33 5.37
N THR A 63 -6.55 11.05 6.45
CA THR A 63 -7.33 12.29 6.43
C THR A 63 -6.75 13.34 5.48
N ARG A 64 -5.43 13.43 5.37
CA ARG A 64 -4.79 14.42 4.49
C ARG A 64 -5.10 14.19 3.02
N LEU A 65 -5.05 12.94 2.55
CA LEU A 65 -5.36 12.63 1.15
C LEU A 65 -6.84 12.84 0.86
N ASN A 66 -7.71 12.57 1.83
CA ASN A 66 -9.15 12.82 1.68
C ASN A 66 -9.44 14.32 1.52
N MET A 67 -8.79 15.19 2.32
CA MET A 67 -8.93 16.64 2.18
C MET A 67 -8.39 17.15 0.84
N ILE A 68 -7.27 16.59 0.36
CA ILE A 68 -6.73 16.95 -0.96
C ILE A 68 -7.69 16.51 -2.07
N LEU A 69 -8.25 15.30 -1.96
CA LEU A 69 -9.20 14.77 -2.94
C LEU A 69 -10.50 15.59 -3.00
N ASP A 70 -11.01 16.03 -1.85
CA ASP A 70 -12.22 16.88 -1.75
C ASP A 70 -12.01 18.26 -2.40
N ALA A 71 -10.79 18.78 -2.35
CA ALA A 71 -10.39 20.03 -3.00
C ALA A 71 -9.91 19.85 -4.45
N TYR A 72 -9.87 18.62 -4.97
CA TYR A 72 -9.24 18.33 -6.25
C TYR A 72 -10.17 18.68 -7.42
N PRO A 73 -9.76 19.58 -8.36
CA PRO A 73 -10.65 20.13 -9.37
C PRO A 73 -11.32 19.14 -10.31
N ARG A 74 -10.78 17.92 -10.44
CA ARG A 74 -11.35 16.88 -11.30
C ARG A 74 -12.66 16.30 -10.75
N TYR A 75 -12.88 16.39 -9.43
CA TYR A 75 -14.03 15.78 -8.75
C TYR A 75 -14.95 16.80 -8.06
N GLN A 76 -14.71 18.09 -8.27
CA GLN A 76 -15.63 19.18 -7.92
C GLN A 76 -16.54 19.51 -9.11
#